data_AF-A0A139CFR8-F1
#
_entry.id   AF-A0A139CFR8-F1
#
_cell.length_a   1.000
_cell.length_b   1.000
_cell.length_c   1.000
_cell.angle_alpha   90.00
_cell.angle_beta   90.00
_cell.angle_gamma   90.00
#
_symmetry.space_group_name_H-M   'P 1'
#
loop_
_entity.id
_entity.type
_entity.pdbx_description
1 polymer ?
#
loop_
_entity_poly.entity_id
_entity_poly.type
_entity_poly.pdbx_seq_one_letter_code
_entity_poly.pdbx_strand_id
1 'polypeptide(L)' 'MASKDRLEKAKQRLEAYYEAEMAVLAGQEYKIGTRSLTRANLEEIRAAIDSLEKQVDQLTAAVNGKGRRKAYRITARDL' A
#
# COMPACT_ATOMS: atom_id res chain seq x y z
N MET A 1 -0.84 17.78 15.55
CA MET A 1 -0.53 16.43 16.05
C MET A 1 -1.26 15.32 15.30
N ALA A 2 -2.55 15.48 14.96
CA ALA A 2 -3.37 14.44 14.32
C ALA A 2 -2.80 13.76 13.05
N SER A 3 -1.97 14.44 12.26
CA SER A 3 -1.34 13.89 11.05
C SER A 3 -0.17 12.94 11.34
N LYS A 4 0.53 13.11 12.47
CA LYS A 4 1.65 12.26 12.87
C LYS A 4 1.16 10.93 13.44
N ASP A 5 0.15 10.96 14.30
CA ASP A 5 -0.48 9.75 14.85
C ASP A 5 -1.08 8.86 13.76
N ARG A 6 -1.66 9.48 12.72
CA ARG A 6 -2.19 8.76 11.54
C ARG A 6 -1.09 8.08 10.74
N LEU A 7 0.07 8.73 10.60
CA LEU A 7 1.23 8.18 9.91
C LEU A 7 1.82 6.99 10.67
N GLU A 8 1.93 7.07 12.00
CA GLU A 8 2.40 5.95 12.81
C GLU A 8 1.45 4.75 12.74
N LYS A 9 0.13 4.97 12.83
CA LYS A 9 -0.86 3.90 12.66
C LYS A 9 -0.81 3.26 11.28
N ALA A 10 -0.61 4.05 10.23
CA ALA A 10 -0.49 3.53 8.87
C ALA A 10 0.77 2.67 8.70
N LYS A 11 1.90 3.07 9.31
CA LYS A 11 3.14 2.29 9.32
C LYS A 11 3.01 0.96 10.09
N GLN A 12 2.43 1.00 11.29
CA GLN A 12 2.17 -0.22 12.07
C GLN A 12 1.26 -1.20 11.31
N ARG A 13 0.23 -0.66 10.64
CA ARG A 13 -0.66 -1.49 9.82
C ARG A 13 0.09 -2.10 8.63
N LEU A 14 0.90 -1.31 7.93
CA LEU A 14 1.71 -1.77 6.80
C LEU A 14 2.68 -2.89 7.22
N GLU A 15 3.33 -2.75 8.37
CA GLU A 15 4.20 -3.79 8.94
C GLU A 15 3.43 -5.11 9.18
N ALA A 16 2.23 -5.04 9.76
CA ALA A 16 1.39 -6.23 9.94
C ALA A 16 0.99 -6.89 8.61
N TYR A 17 0.78 -6.13 7.53
CA TYR A 17 0.52 -6.70 6.21
C TYR A 17 1.76 -7.34 5.58
N TYR A 18 2.97 -6.82 5.83
CA TYR A 18 4.21 -7.46 5.41
C TYR A 18 4.46 -8.78 6.14
N GLU A 19 4.20 -8.82 7.45
CA GLU A 19 4.24 -10.07 8.21
C GLU A 19 3.22 -11.09 7.70
N ALA A 20 2.00 -10.63 7.37
CA ALA A 20 0.98 -11.48 6.77
C ALA A 20 1.40 -12.00 5.38
N GLU A 21 2.00 -11.17 4.53
CA GLU A 21 2.55 -11.59 3.24
C GLU A 21 3.63 -12.67 3.43
N MET A 22 4.57 -12.45 4.35
CA MET A 22 5.61 -13.42 4.69
C MET A 22 5.02 -14.73 5.22
N ALA A 23 4.03 -14.68 6.11
CA ALA A 23 3.36 -15.87 6.64
C ALA A 23 2.59 -16.63 5.55
N VAL A 24 1.97 -15.93 4.61
CA VAL A 24 1.32 -16.53 3.44
C VAL A 24 2.37 -17.17 2.53
N LEU A 25 3.48 -16.49 2.24
CA LEU A 25 4.57 -17.04 1.43
C LEU A 25 5.21 -18.27 2.08
N ALA A 26 5.44 -18.23 3.40
CA ALA A 26 5.95 -19.36 4.18
C ALA A 26 4.93 -20.51 4.24
N GLY A 27 3.64 -20.19 4.31
CA GLY A 27 2.53 -21.16 4.33
C GLY A 27 2.07 -21.64 2.94
N GLN A 28 2.56 -21.04 1.85
CA GLN A 28 2.18 -21.41 0.48
C GLN A 28 2.65 -22.82 0.11
N GLU A 29 3.67 -23.37 0.78
CA GLU A 29 4.23 -24.66 0.42
C GLU A 29 3.52 -25.88 1.06
N TYR A 30 2.37 -25.71 1.74
CA TYR A 30 1.78 -26.82 2.49
C TYR A 30 0.26 -27.00 2.31
N LYS A 31 -0.20 -27.51 1.15
CA LYS A 31 -1.33 -28.49 0.99
C LYS A 31 -1.19 -29.20 -0.36
N ILE A 32 -1.07 -30.53 -0.46
CA ILE A 32 -2.03 -31.60 -0.09
C ILE A 32 -3.39 -31.42 -0.79
N GLY A 33 -3.56 -32.08 -1.93
CA GLY A 33 -4.88 -32.40 -2.51
C GLY A 33 -5.57 -31.33 -3.37
N THR A 34 -6.77 -31.66 -3.85
CA THR A 34 -7.42 -31.13 -5.07
C THR A 34 -8.24 -29.83 -4.93
N ARG A 35 -8.08 -29.04 -3.85
CA ARG A 35 -8.74 -27.73 -3.73
C ARG A 35 -7.74 -26.66 -3.27
N SER A 36 -7.13 -25.98 -4.24
CA SER A 36 -6.17 -24.89 -4.06
C SER A 36 -6.88 -23.55 -3.80
N LEU A 37 -6.92 -23.12 -2.54
CA LEU A 37 -7.35 -21.78 -2.14
C LEU A 37 -6.12 -20.98 -1.69
N THR A 38 -5.29 -20.47 -2.63
CA THR A 38 -4.03 -19.79 -2.24
C THR A 38 -3.62 -18.57 -3.08
N ARG A 39 -4.30 -18.20 -4.18
CA ARG A 39 -3.93 -17.00 -4.99
C ARG A 39 -4.67 -15.70 -4.62
N ALA A 40 -5.99 -15.76 -4.40
CA ALA A 40 -6.80 -14.56 -4.16
C ALA A 40 -6.32 -13.75 -2.93
N ASN A 41 -5.94 -14.42 -1.85
CA ASN A 41 -5.52 -13.75 -0.62
C ASN A 41 -4.20 -12.98 -0.76
N LEU A 42 -3.25 -13.48 -1.58
CA LEU A 42 -1.95 -12.81 -1.78
C LEU A 42 -2.11 -11.54 -2.63
N GLU A 43 -2.95 -11.60 -3.66
CA GLU A 43 -3.27 -10.43 -4.48
C GLU A 43 -3.96 -9.34 -3.65
N GLU A 44 -4.89 -9.72 -2.77
CA GLU A 44 -5.55 -8.80 -1.84
C GLU A 44 -4.57 -8.17 -0.82
N ILE A 45 -3.66 -8.96 -0.25
CA ILE A 45 -2.62 -8.46 0.67
C ILE A 45 -1.71 -7.45 -0.03
N ARG A 46 -1.25 -7.75 -1.24
CA ARG A 46 -0.41 -6.84 -2.04
C ARG A 46 -1.15 -5.57 -2.41
N ALA A 47 -2.41 -5.67 -2.83
CA ALA A 47 -3.23 -4.50 -3.13
C ALA A 47 -3.44 -3.61 -1.88
N ALA A 48 -3.61 -4.23 -0.70
CA ALA A 48 -3.69 -3.51 0.57
C ALA A 48 -2.37 -2.81 0.90
N ILE A 49 -1.22 -3.47 0.73
CA ILE A 49 0.12 -2.88 0.92
C ILE A 49 0.30 -1.66 0.02
N ASP A 50 0.06 -1.78 -1.29
CA ASP A 50 0.16 -0.67 -2.26
C ASP A 50 -0.70 0.53 -1.85
N SER A 51 -1.90 0.28 -1.34
CA SER A 51 -2.81 1.34 -0.87
C SER A 51 -2.28 2.05 0.37
N LEU A 52 -1.68 1.30 1.30
CA LEU A 52 -1.12 1.81 2.54
C LEU A 52 0.17 2.58 2.29
N GLU A 53 1.03 2.14 1.38
CA GLU A 53 2.24 2.87 0.97
C GLU A 53 1.88 4.24 0.40
N LYS A 54 0.93 4.28 -0.54
CA LYS A 54 0.43 5.55 -1.10
C LYS A 54 -0.13 6.46 -0.02
N GLN A 55 -0.84 5.90 0.96
CA GLN A 55 -1.38 6.68 2.07
C GLN A 55 -0.26 7.21 2.98
N VAL A 56 0.75 6.42 3.29
CA VAL A 56 1.93 6.83 4.07
C VAL A 56 2.71 7.93 3.34
N ASP A 57 2.91 7.81 2.03
CA ASP A 57 3.59 8.82 1.23
C ASP A 57 2.83 10.14 1.20
N GLN A 58 1.51 10.09 1.00
CA GLN A 58 0.66 11.27 1.05
C GLN A 58 0.70 11.94 2.42
N LEU A 59 0.59 11.16 3.50
CA LEU A 59 0.68 11.68 4.87
C LEU A 59 2.07 12.26 5.16
N THR A 60 3.13 11.61 4.69
CA THR A 60 4.51 12.08 4.84
C THR A 60 4.72 13.39 4.08
N ALA A 61 4.22 13.49 2.85
CA ALA A 61 4.28 14.71 2.05
C ALA A 61 3.45 15.86 2.67
N ALA A 62 2.31 15.54 3.27
CA ALA A 62 1.47 16.50 3.99
C ALA A 62 2.15 17.00 5.27
N VAL A 63 2.78 16.12 6.04
CA VAL A 63 3.58 16.48 7.24
C VAL A 63 4.80 17.33 6.84
N ASN A 64 5.46 16.98 5.74
CA ASN A 64 6.64 17.70 5.24
C ASN A 64 6.31 18.97 4.43
N GLY A 65 5.02 19.35 4.31
CA GLY A 65 4.60 20.59 3.64
C GLY A 65 4.83 20.65 2.13
N LYS A 66 5.19 19.54 1.46
CA LYS A 66 5.49 19.48 0.01
C LYS A 66 4.25 19.22 -0.88
N GLY A 67 3.06 19.15 -0.30
CA GLY A 67 1.80 18.86 -0.99
C GLY A 67 1.21 20.00 -1.84
N ARG A 68 2.01 20.87 -2.46
CA ARG A 68 1.48 21.91 -3.36
C ARG A 68 1.31 21.31 -4.76
N ARG A 69 0.06 21.15 -5.21
CA ARG A 69 -0.32 20.60 -6.52
C ARG A 69 0.52 21.21 -7.65
N LYS A 70 1.18 20.37 -8.44
CA LYS A 70 1.71 20.79 -9.75
C LYS A 70 0.52 20.96 -10.70
N ALA A 71 0.14 22.21 -10.98
CA ALA A 71 -0.81 22.53 -12.03
C ALA A 71 -0.09 22.39 -13.39
N TYR A 72 -0.50 21.42 -14.20
CA TYR A 72 -0.04 21.32 -15.58
C TYR A 72 -1.09 21.94 -16.49
N ARG A 73 -0.68 22.93 -17.30
CA ARG A 73 -1.49 23.45 -18.40
C ARG A 73 -1.06 22.75 -19.67
N ILE A 74 -1.90 21.90 -20.23
CA ILE A 74 -1.68 21.33 -21.54
C ILE A 74 -2.25 22.31 -22.57
N THR A 75 -1.39 22.93 -23.38
CA THR A 75 -1.80 23.65 -24.59
C THR A 75 -1.52 22.76 -25.79
N ALA A 76 -2.55 22.36 -26.54
CA ALA A 76 -2.35 21.79 -27.86
C ALA A 76 -1.75 22.89 -28.76
N ARG A 77 -0.46 22.79 -29.03
CA ARG A 77 0.20 23.53 -30.11
C ARG A 77 0.30 22.58 -31.27
N ASP A 78 -0.79 22.55 -32.03
CA ASP A 78 -0.84 22.37 -33.49
C ASP A 78 -2.31 22.15 -33.88
N LEU A 79 -2.93 23.20 -34.41
CA LEU A 79 -4.02 23.22 -35.41
C LEU A 79 -4.02 24.61 -36.06
#